data_AF-A0A8J4PZE2-F1
#
_entry.id   AF-A0A8J4PZE2-F1
#
_cell.length_a   1.000
_cell.length_b   1.000
_cell.length_c   1.000
_cell.angle_alpha   90.00
_cell.angle_beta   90.00
_cell.angle_gamma   90.00
#
_symmetry.space_group_name_H-M   'P 1'
#
loop_
_entity.id
_entity.type
_entity.pdbx_description
1 polymer ?
#
loop_
_entity_poly.entity_id
_entity_poly.type
_entity_poly.pdbx_seq_one_letter_code
_entity_poly.pdbx_strand_id
1 'polypeptide(L)'
;MVNFTIDQIRSLMDHRENIRNISVIAHVDHGKTTLSDSLITRAGIIADKVAGNMRYMDGLKAEQERGITIKSSSVSLHFEIQDKEDLPKDNSNPAFLINLIDSPGHVDFSSEVTAALRVTDGALVVIDCVEGVCVQTETVLRQSVSERIKPVLFVNKVDRFLLELQLDTEDAYISFRRAIESVNAIVGTIEDPHLGDITVMPEKGTVAFGSGLQGWGFTLAKFAKLYATKFSVPKEKLITRLWGDNYFDAEAKKWTSNNISISGKPLKRGFCQFILEPIYQLSRAVVDENMEKVKNMIETLNIEMTQDDMELKGKALLKAIMKKFLPAADAILEMVVLHLPSPIVAQKYRVGNLYEVQWMMNVLLPLPTVIHKVH
;
A
#
# COMPACT_ATOMS: atom_id res chain seq x y z
N MET A 1 16.45 -13.67 -13.53
CA MET A 1 17.32 -12.55 -13.99
C MET A 1 16.59 -11.28 -13.63
N VAL A 2 17.30 -10.30 -13.07
CA VAL A 2 16.72 -8.99 -12.74
C VAL A 2 16.20 -8.35 -14.02
N ASN A 3 14.96 -7.85 -14.01
CA ASN A 3 14.29 -7.34 -15.22
C ASN A 3 14.85 -5.98 -15.70
N PHE A 4 15.88 -5.44 -15.03
CA PHE A 4 16.48 -4.15 -15.34
C PHE A 4 18.00 -4.17 -15.16
N THR A 5 18.67 -3.30 -15.91
CA THR A 5 20.12 -3.13 -15.89
C THR A 5 20.55 -2.00 -14.95
N ILE A 6 21.80 -2.03 -14.51
CA ILE A 6 22.38 -0.95 -13.69
C ILE A 6 22.33 0.39 -14.44
N ASP A 7 22.52 0.38 -15.76
CA ASP A 7 22.47 1.57 -16.60
C ASP A 7 21.07 2.20 -16.64
N GLN A 8 20.02 1.37 -16.68
CA GLN A 8 18.64 1.85 -16.58
C GLN A 8 18.38 2.52 -15.23
N ILE A 9 18.81 1.91 -14.11
CA ILE A 9 18.68 2.53 -12.78
C ILE A 9 19.39 3.89 -12.78
N ARG A 10 20.63 3.94 -13.28
CA ARG A 10 21.42 5.16 -13.33
C ARG A 10 20.72 6.26 -14.13
N SER A 11 20.13 5.92 -15.28
CA SER A 11 19.37 6.89 -16.07
C SER A 11 18.14 7.42 -15.33
N LEU A 12 17.47 6.58 -14.54
CA LEU A 12 16.31 6.99 -13.74
C LEU A 12 16.69 7.85 -12.53
N MET A 13 17.91 7.71 -11.99
CA MET A 13 18.40 8.56 -10.90
C MET A 13 18.50 10.04 -11.29
N ASP A 14 18.70 10.34 -12.58
CA ASP A 14 18.70 11.71 -13.08
C ASP A 14 17.28 12.33 -13.07
N HIS A 15 16.25 11.48 -13.17
CA HIS A 15 14.83 11.88 -13.13
C HIS A 15 14.28 11.90 -11.70
N ARG A 16 14.72 12.88 -10.91
CA ARG A 16 14.34 13.03 -9.48
C ARG A 16 12.83 13.12 -9.23
N GLU A 17 12.04 13.61 -10.19
CA GLU A 17 10.56 13.63 -10.11
C GLU A 17 9.95 12.22 -10.07
N ASN A 18 10.66 11.22 -10.58
CA ASN A 18 10.23 9.82 -10.69
C ASN A 18 10.82 8.93 -9.60
N ILE A 19 11.49 9.54 -8.61
CA ILE A 19 12.01 8.82 -7.45
C ILE A 19 10.96 8.84 -6.34
N ARG A 20 10.81 7.72 -5.62
CA ARG A 20 10.04 7.64 -4.37
C ARG A 20 10.89 6.98 -3.30
N ASN A 21 11.18 7.70 -2.22
CA ASN A 21 11.86 7.13 -1.06
C ASN A 21 10.83 6.77 0.00
N ILE A 22 10.69 5.49 0.31
CA ILE A 22 9.63 5.01 1.20
C ILE A 22 10.17 4.09 2.29
N SER A 23 9.56 4.17 3.47
CA SER A 23 9.78 3.23 4.57
C SER A 23 8.53 2.40 4.83
N VAL A 24 8.69 1.16 5.29
CA VAL A 24 7.55 0.34 5.73
C VAL A 24 7.38 0.44 7.24
N ILE A 25 6.19 0.85 7.68
CA ILE A 25 5.82 0.96 9.09
C ILE A 25 4.81 -0.14 9.40
N ALA A 26 5.10 -0.98 10.40
CA ALA A 26 4.19 -2.04 10.82
C ALA A 26 4.48 -2.46 12.26
N HIS A 27 3.48 -3.05 12.93
CA HIS A 27 3.71 -3.80 14.16
C HIS A 27 4.47 -5.09 13.87
N VAL A 28 5.11 -5.67 14.89
CA VAL A 28 5.64 -7.04 14.81
C VAL A 28 4.54 -8.00 14.34
N ASP A 29 4.90 -8.96 13.50
CA ASP A 29 4.00 -9.96 12.90
C ASP A 29 2.86 -9.44 12.02
N HIS A 30 2.81 -8.14 11.68
CA HIS A 30 1.84 -7.61 10.69
C HIS A 30 2.24 -7.91 9.23
N GLY A 31 3.32 -8.65 9.00
CA GLY A 31 3.72 -9.14 7.68
C GLY A 31 4.56 -8.16 6.86
N LYS A 32 5.25 -7.23 7.51
CA LYS A 32 6.15 -6.22 6.91
C LYS A 32 7.18 -6.85 5.96
N THR A 33 8.02 -7.77 6.45
CA THR A 33 9.08 -8.39 5.66
C THR A 33 8.51 -9.23 4.50
N THR A 34 7.42 -9.96 4.74
CA THR A 34 6.74 -10.75 3.71
C THR A 34 6.19 -9.87 2.58
N LEU A 35 5.66 -8.70 2.93
CA LEU A 35 5.16 -7.73 1.96
C LEU A 35 6.31 -7.17 1.11
N SER A 36 7.39 -6.76 1.77
CA SER A 36 8.58 -6.25 1.08
C SER A 36 9.22 -7.29 0.17
N ASP A 37 9.31 -8.55 0.58
CA ASP A 37 9.73 -9.66 -0.29
C ASP A 37 8.86 -9.79 -1.54
N SER A 38 7.54 -9.60 -1.42
CA SER A 38 6.61 -9.61 -2.55
C SER A 38 6.91 -8.49 -3.54
N LEU A 39 7.26 -7.29 -3.05
CA LEU A 39 7.68 -6.16 -3.88
C LEU A 39 8.99 -6.45 -4.62
N ILE A 40 9.99 -6.99 -3.92
CA ILE A 40 11.31 -7.31 -4.49
C ILE A 40 11.19 -8.39 -5.56
N THR A 41 10.32 -9.38 -5.33
CA THR A 41 10.03 -10.45 -6.29
C THR A 41 9.38 -9.90 -7.55
N ARG A 42 8.39 -9.00 -7.41
CA ARG A 42 7.73 -8.37 -8.56
C ARG A 42 8.68 -7.52 -9.40
N ALA A 43 9.64 -6.85 -8.75
CA ALA A 43 10.71 -6.12 -9.42
C ALA A 43 11.70 -7.04 -10.19
N GLY A 44 11.55 -8.37 -10.07
CA GLY A 44 12.40 -9.36 -10.75
C GLY A 44 13.76 -9.55 -10.09
N ILE A 45 14.00 -8.93 -8.94
CA ILE A 45 15.28 -9.02 -8.21
C ILE A 45 15.46 -10.45 -7.65
N ILE A 46 14.38 -11.09 -7.22
CA ILE A 46 14.35 -12.46 -6.69
C ILE A 46 13.44 -13.34 -7.55
N ALA A 47 13.76 -14.62 -7.65
CA ALA A 47 12.90 -15.62 -8.29
C ALA A 47 11.62 -15.87 -7.46
N ASP A 48 10.47 -15.96 -8.14
CA ASP A 48 9.14 -16.19 -7.52
C ASP A 48 9.08 -17.38 -6.53
N LYS A 49 9.90 -18.42 -6.75
CA LYS A 49 9.93 -19.62 -5.89
C LYS A 49 10.59 -19.40 -4.52
N VAL A 50 11.35 -18.31 -4.35
CA VAL A 50 12.10 -17.99 -3.12
C VAL A 50 11.38 -16.93 -2.29
N ALA A 51 10.41 -16.22 -2.89
CA ALA A 51 9.65 -15.12 -2.29
C ALA A 51 8.88 -15.56 -1.03
N GLY A 52 9.06 -14.83 0.08
CA GLY A 52 8.32 -15.01 1.33
C GLY A 52 8.78 -16.18 2.22
N ASN A 53 9.51 -17.16 1.67
CA ASN A 53 10.08 -18.27 2.45
C ASN A 53 11.47 -17.94 3.04
N MET A 54 12.27 -17.15 2.32
CA MET A 54 13.65 -16.86 2.71
C MET A 54 13.80 -15.53 3.48
N ARG A 55 12.79 -14.64 3.45
CA ARG A 55 12.86 -13.27 4.03
C ARG A 55 14.13 -12.56 3.57
N TYR A 56 14.18 -12.18 2.30
CA TYR A 56 15.43 -11.78 1.64
C TYR A 56 16.13 -10.59 2.30
N MET A 57 15.36 -9.67 2.89
CA MET A 57 15.92 -8.52 3.59
C MET A 57 16.44 -8.84 5.00
N ASP A 58 16.03 -9.96 5.59
CA ASP A 58 16.50 -10.48 6.88
C ASP A 58 17.78 -11.31 6.63
N GLY A 59 18.90 -10.61 6.41
CA GLY A 59 20.19 -11.21 6.06
C GLY A 59 20.94 -11.84 7.25
N LEU A 60 20.61 -11.47 8.49
CA LEU A 60 21.27 -11.99 9.68
C LEU A 60 20.65 -13.31 10.12
N LYS A 61 21.48 -14.27 10.56
CA LYS A 61 20.99 -15.55 11.12
C LYS A 61 20.00 -15.33 12.28
N ALA A 62 20.29 -14.35 13.14
CA ALA A 62 19.41 -14.00 14.26
C ALA A 62 18.04 -13.46 13.81
N GLU A 63 17.97 -12.76 12.67
CA GLU A 63 16.70 -12.27 12.11
C GLU A 63 15.85 -13.44 11.61
N GLN A 64 16.48 -14.39 10.90
CA GLN A 64 15.80 -15.59 10.39
C GLN A 64 15.32 -16.51 11.51
N GLU A 65 16.14 -16.74 12.54
CA GLU A 65 15.80 -17.59 13.69
C GLU A 65 14.66 -17.00 14.52
N ARG A 66 14.63 -15.69 14.71
CA ARG A 66 13.65 -15.00 15.57
C ARG A 66 12.42 -14.51 14.82
N GLY A 67 12.48 -14.48 13.48
CA GLY A 67 11.41 -13.96 12.64
C GLY A 67 11.18 -12.46 12.78
N ILE A 68 12.20 -11.68 13.14
CA ILE A 68 12.11 -10.20 13.30
C ILE A 68 13.21 -9.51 12.48
N THR A 69 12.92 -8.31 11.99
CA THR A 69 13.93 -7.42 11.39
C THR A 69 14.71 -6.69 12.48
N ILE A 70 16.03 -6.83 12.47
CA ILE A 70 16.96 -6.21 13.42
C ILE A 70 17.65 -5.01 12.78
N LYS A 71 18.05 -5.12 11.50
CA LYS A 71 18.79 -4.08 10.79
C LYS A 71 18.02 -3.53 9.60
N SER A 72 18.14 -2.22 9.39
CA SER A 72 17.57 -1.56 8.24
C SER A 72 18.25 -1.99 6.94
N SER A 73 17.46 -2.48 5.99
CA SER A 73 17.90 -2.88 4.65
C SER A 73 17.22 -2.01 3.60
N SER A 74 17.95 -1.65 2.54
CA SER A 74 17.43 -0.80 1.46
C SER A 74 17.46 -1.53 0.12
N VAL A 75 16.37 -1.44 -0.63
CA VAL A 75 16.25 -2.04 -1.97
C VAL A 75 15.67 -1.02 -2.93
N SER A 76 16.26 -0.91 -4.12
CA SER A 76 15.70 -0.11 -5.21
C SER A 76 14.86 -0.98 -6.14
N LEU A 77 13.63 -0.53 -6.40
CA LEU A 77 12.65 -1.20 -7.24
C LEU A 77 12.40 -0.35 -8.49
N HIS A 78 12.39 -1.00 -9.63
CA HIS A 78 11.96 -0.40 -10.89
C HIS A 78 10.48 -0.73 -11.12
N PHE A 79 9.65 0.29 -11.36
CA PHE A 79 8.24 0.13 -11.65
C PHE A 79 7.80 1.02 -12.81
N GLU A 80 7.08 0.46 -13.76
CA GLU A 80 6.51 1.20 -14.90
C GLU A 80 5.00 1.19 -14.82
N ILE A 81 4.39 2.37 -14.90
CA ILE A 81 2.94 2.49 -15.05
C ILE A 81 2.56 2.08 -16.48
N GLN A 82 1.69 1.07 -16.59
CA GLN A 82 1.26 0.53 -17.88
C GLN A 82 0.32 1.49 -18.63
N ASP A 83 -0.58 2.15 -17.90
CA ASP A 83 -1.59 3.03 -18.47
C ASP A 83 -1.19 4.49 -18.35
N LYS A 84 -1.02 5.17 -19.49
CA LYS A 84 -0.66 6.59 -19.51
C LYS A 84 -1.68 7.51 -18.83
N GLU A 85 -2.94 7.09 -18.76
CA GLU A 85 -4.01 7.83 -18.06
C GLU A 85 -3.77 7.88 -16.55
N ASP A 86 -3.06 6.90 -16.00
CA ASP A 86 -2.74 6.82 -14.59
C ASP A 86 -1.42 7.54 -14.27
N LEU A 87 -0.73 8.13 -15.25
CA LEU A 87 0.46 8.93 -14.95
C LEU A 87 0.11 10.21 -14.19
N PRO A 88 0.98 10.65 -13.26
CA PRO A 88 0.88 11.99 -12.70
C PRO A 88 0.85 13.02 -13.84
N LYS A 89 -0.09 13.97 -13.79
CA LYS A 89 -0.37 14.92 -14.90
C LYS A 89 0.86 15.72 -15.37
N ASP A 90 1.82 15.92 -14.48
CA ASP A 90 3.05 16.68 -14.74
C ASP A 90 4.21 15.79 -15.20
N ASN A 91 3.96 14.50 -15.45
CA ASN A 91 4.98 13.51 -15.74
C ASN A 91 4.69 12.71 -17.02
N SER A 92 5.62 12.76 -17.97
CA SER A 92 5.52 12.03 -19.23
C SER A 92 6.28 10.70 -19.23
N ASN A 93 7.15 10.47 -18.24
CA ASN A 93 7.96 9.26 -18.15
C ASN A 93 7.26 8.22 -17.27
N PRO A 94 6.90 7.04 -17.81
CA PRO A 94 6.19 6.00 -17.07
C PRO A 94 7.05 5.20 -16.09
N ALA A 95 8.38 5.32 -16.17
CA ALA A 95 9.31 4.58 -15.33
C ALA A 95 9.64 5.31 -14.03
N PHE A 96 9.53 4.61 -12.91
CA PHE A 96 9.76 5.11 -11.56
C PHE A 96 10.81 4.27 -10.84
N LEU A 97 11.62 4.96 -10.02
CA LEU A 97 12.59 4.35 -9.13
C LEU A 97 12.11 4.48 -7.70
N ILE A 98 11.78 3.37 -7.07
CA ILE A 98 11.24 3.34 -5.71
C ILE A 98 12.32 2.76 -4.80
N ASN A 99 12.82 3.57 -3.87
CA ASN A 99 13.77 3.14 -2.85
C ASN A 99 12.97 2.73 -1.60
N LEU A 100 12.94 1.44 -1.32
CA LEU A 100 12.29 0.85 -0.15
C LEU A 100 13.32 0.69 0.96
N ILE A 101 13.04 1.27 2.12
CA ILE A 101 13.82 1.09 3.35
C ILE A 101 12.98 0.28 4.32
N ASP A 102 13.43 -0.93 4.63
CA ASP A 102 12.79 -1.78 5.62
C ASP A 102 13.36 -1.48 6.99
N SER A 103 12.62 -0.71 7.79
CA SER A 103 13.02 -0.35 9.17
C SER A 103 12.54 -1.41 10.17
N PRO A 104 13.29 -1.73 11.23
CA PRO A 104 12.87 -2.65 12.29
C PRO A 104 11.46 -2.37 12.85
N GLY A 105 10.71 -3.42 13.16
CA GLY A 105 9.36 -3.29 13.77
C GLY A 105 9.36 -3.30 15.30
N HIS A 106 10.47 -3.70 15.92
CA HIS A 106 10.57 -3.87 17.37
C HIS A 106 11.01 -2.57 18.07
N VAL A 107 10.45 -2.29 19.24
CA VAL A 107 10.70 -1.06 20.01
C VAL A 107 12.17 -0.85 20.38
N ASP A 108 12.91 -1.94 20.59
CA ASP A 108 14.33 -1.92 20.93
C ASP A 108 15.23 -1.32 19.85
N PHE A 109 14.75 -1.19 18.61
CA PHE A 109 15.49 -0.65 17.47
C PHE A 109 14.97 0.71 17.00
N SER A 110 14.34 1.47 17.92
CA SER A 110 13.75 2.78 17.63
C SER A 110 14.70 3.83 17.02
N SER A 111 16.00 3.75 17.32
CA SER A 111 17.01 4.64 16.72
C SER A 111 17.17 4.38 15.22
N GLU A 112 17.16 3.12 14.79
CA GLU A 112 17.20 2.76 13.36
C GLU A 112 15.91 3.19 12.64
N VAL A 113 14.75 3.00 13.28
CA VAL A 113 13.46 3.45 12.75
C VAL A 113 13.47 4.95 12.52
N THR A 114 13.95 5.73 13.49
CA THR A 114 14.03 7.20 13.38
C THR A 114 14.97 7.62 12.24
N ALA A 115 16.12 6.95 12.11
CA ALA A 115 17.06 7.22 11.02
C ALA A 115 16.46 6.91 9.64
N ALA A 116 15.72 5.80 9.51
CA ALA A 116 15.01 5.44 8.28
C ALA A 116 13.94 6.47 7.91
N LEU A 117 13.12 6.90 8.87
CA LEU A 117 12.08 7.92 8.64
C LEU A 117 12.67 9.27 8.18
N ARG A 118 13.81 9.68 8.74
CA ARG A 118 14.46 10.95 8.36
C ARG A 118 14.90 11.00 6.90
N VAL A 119 15.18 9.86 6.27
CA VAL A 119 15.63 9.79 4.87
C VAL A 119 14.51 9.44 3.88
N THR A 120 13.32 9.05 4.35
CA THR A 120 12.19 8.68 3.48
C THR A 120 11.17 9.81 3.34
N ASP A 121 10.57 9.93 2.16
CA ASP A 121 9.63 10.99 1.81
C ASP A 121 8.17 10.55 1.99
N GLY A 122 7.93 9.24 1.99
CA GLY A 122 6.64 8.62 2.26
C GLY A 122 6.77 7.36 3.11
N ALA A 123 5.65 6.92 3.67
CA ALA A 123 5.59 5.72 4.49
C ALA A 123 4.46 4.79 4.04
N LEU A 124 4.78 3.52 3.83
CA LEU A 124 3.81 2.45 3.66
C LEU A 124 3.47 1.87 5.02
N VAL A 125 2.30 2.22 5.54
CA VAL A 125 1.77 1.70 6.80
C VAL A 125 1.09 0.36 6.52
N VAL A 126 1.51 -0.70 7.22
CA VAL A 126 0.94 -2.03 7.11
C VAL A 126 0.22 -2.37 8.41
N ILE A 127 -1.05 -2.74 8.31
CA ILE A 127 -1.87 -3.14 9.46
C ILE A 127 -2.52 -4.49 9.22
N ASP A 128 -2.64 -5.32 10.25
CA ASP A 128 -3.43 -6.56 10.20
C ASP A 128 -4.93 -6.22 10.20
N CYS A 129 -5.71 -6.83 9.29
CA CYS A 129 -7.14 -6.61 9.24
C CYS A 129 -7.89 -7.11 10.49
N VAL A 130 -7.34 -8.09 11.22
CA VAL A 130 -7.94 -8.66 12.43
C VAL A 130 -7.56 -7.85 13.67
N GLU A 131 -6.27 -7.54 13.84
CA GLU A 131 -5.76 -6.85 15.05
C GLU A 131 -5.93 -5.34 14.97
N GLY A 132 -5.92 -4.76 13.76
CA GLY A 132 -5.99 -3.32 13.54
C GLY A 132 -4.69 -2.61 13.89
N VAL A 133 -4.80 -1.41 14.48
CA VAL A 133 -3.64 -0.57 14.82
C VAL A 133 -3.13 -0.91 16.22
N CYS A 134 -1.87 -1.32 16.31
CA CYS A 134 -1.19 -1.60 17.58
C CYS A 134 -0.30 -0.43 18.01
N VAL A 135 0.16 -0.45 19.27
CA VAL A 135 0.95 0.62 19.91
C VAL A 135 2.23 0.97 19.13
N GLN A 136 2.91 -0.01 18.54
CA GLN A 136 4.13 0.23 17.75
C GLN A 136 3.80 0.97 16.45
N THR A 137 2.77 0.52 15.73
CA THR A 137 2.29 1.21 14.52
C THR A 137 1.93 2.64 14.85
N GLU A 138 1.19 2.88 15.94
CA GLU A 138 0.84 4.22 16.39
C GLU A 138 2.08 5.08 16.68
N THR A 139 3.03 4.56 17.46
CA THR A 139 4.23 5.31 17.86
C THR A 139 5.06 5.72 16.66
N VAL A 140 5.34 4.77 15.75
CA VAL A 140 6.15 5.03 14.56
C VAL A 140 5.40 5.91 13.55
N LEU A 141 4.08 5.75 13.43
CA LEU A 141 3.26 6.61 12.59
C LEU A 141 3.28 8.06 13.10
N ARG A 142 3.13 8.29 14.40
CA ARG A 142 3.26 9.64 15.00
C ARG A 142 4.63 10.27 14.74
N GLN A 143 5.70 9.49 14.87
CA GLN A 143 7.05 9.93 14.53
C GLN A 143 7.17 10.29 13.04
N SER A 144 6.61 9.47 12.15
CA SER A 144 6.65 9.73 10.70
C SER A 144 5.93 11.03 10.32
N VAL A 145 4.77 11.30 10.92
CA VAL A 145 4.02 12.54 10.68
C VAL A 145 4.79 13.75 11.23
N SER A 146 5.46 13.61 12.39
CA SER A 146 6.33 14.66 12.95
C SER A 146 7.52 14.98 12.04
N GLU A 147 8.05 13.97 11.35
CA GLU A 147 9.09 14.09 10.31
C GLU A 147 8.53 14.52 8.94
N ARG A 148 7.25 14.94 8.90
CA ARG A 148 6.53 15.41 7.71
C ARG A 148 6.50 14.35 6.58
N ILE A 149 6.30 13.09 6.94
CA ILE A 149 6.22 11.98 5.98
C ILE A 149 4.75 11.71 5.66
N LYS A 150 4.43 11.53 4.37
CA LYS A 150 3.06 11.22 3.95
C LYS A 150 2.80 9.71 4.04
N PRO A 151 1.74 9.26 4.74
CA PRO A 151 1.40 7.84 4.83
C PRO A 151 0.51 7.38 3.67
N VAL A 152 0.69 6.12 3.28
CA VAL A 152 -0.28 5.30 2.53
C VAL A 152 -0.51 4.01 3.29
N LEU A 153 -1.70 3.41 3.19
CA LEU A 153 -2.10 2.29 4.03
C LEU A 153 -2.28 1.00 3.23
N PHE A 154 -1.72 -0.09 3.73
CA PHE A 154 -1.99 -1.45 3.27
C PHE A 154 -2.61 -2.27 4.40
N VAL A 155 -3.88 -2.64 4.23
CA VAL A 155 -4.59 -3.54 5.12
C VAL A 155 -4.28 -4.97 4.73
N ASN A 156 -3.45 -5.63 5.53
CA ASN A 156 -2.88 -6.95 5.28
C ASN A 156 -3.68 -8.07 5.96
N LYS A 157 -3.33 -9.32 5.60
CA LYS A 157 -3.91 -10.57 6.11
C LYS A 157 -5.41 -10.74 5.86
N VAL A 158 -5.93 -10.10 4.80
CA VAL A 158 -7.34 -10.25 4.39
C VAL A 158 -7.71 -11.71 4.09
N ASP A 159 -6.74 -12.57 3.77
CA ASP A 159 -6.96 -14.01 3.62
C ASP A 159 -7.47 -14.68 4.90
N ARG A 160 -7.20 -14.14 6.09
CA ARG A 160 -7.75 -14.65 7.36
C ARG A 160 -9.26 -14.44 7.46
N PHE A 161 -9.77 -13.32 6.96
CA PHE A 161 -11.23 -13.08 6.88
C PHE A 161 -11.91 -14.11 5.98
N LEU A 162 -11.24 -14.51 4.91
CA LEU A 162 -11.75 -15.45 3.90
C LEU A 162 -11.68 -16.91 4.37
N LEU A 163 -10.51 -17.33 4.86
CA LEU A 163 -10.17 -18.74 5.05
C LEU A 163 -10.30 -19.21 6.50
N GLU A 164 -10.07 -18.33 7.48
CA GLU A 164 -10.05 -18.68 8.91
C GLU A 164 -11.34 -18.26 9.60
N LEU A 165 -11.67 -16.98 9.55
CA LEU A 165 -12.80 -16.40 10.27
C LEU A 165 -14.12 -16.50 9.51
N GLN A 166 -14.07 -16.68 8.18
CA GLN A 166 -15.24 -16.77 7.30
C GLN A 166 -16.29 -15.67 7.54
N LEU A 167 -15.82 -14.44 7.81
CA LEU A 167 -16.68 -13.29 8.12
C LEU A 167 -17.61 -12.98 6.94
N ASP A 168 -18.80 -12.48 7.21
CA ASP A 168 -19.62 -11.92 6.12
C ASP A 168 -18.94 -10.69 5.51
N THR A 169 -19.27 -10.40 4.25
CA THR A 169 -18.71 -9.26 3.52
C THR A 169 -18.97 -7.92 4.23
N GLU A 170 -20.09 -7.76 4.91
CA GLU A 170 -20.42 -6.54 5.66
C GLU A 170 -19.54 -6.40 6.92
N ASP A 171 -19.32 -7.49 7.66
CA ASP A 171 -18.46 -7.48 8.86
C ASP A 171 -16.99 -7.22 8.51
N ALA A 172 -16.52 -7.80 7.40
CA ALA A 172 -15.20 -7.51 6.86
C ALA A 172 -15.07 -6.02 6.47
N TYR A 173 -16.07 -5.45 5.80
CA TYR A 173 -16.11 -4.03 5.44
C TYR A 173 -16.08 -3.11 6.67
N ILE A 174 -16.89 -3.40 7.70
CA ILE A 174 -16.89 -2.65 8.96
C ILE A 174 -15.52 -2.72 9.62
N SER A 175 -14.86 -3.88 9.61
CA SER A 175 -13.52 -4.06 10.17
C SER A 175 -12.48 -3.21 9.42
N PHE A 176 -12.52 -3.20 8.08
CA PHE A 176 -11.67 -2.32 7.27
C PHE A 176 -11.91 -0.84 7.57
N ARG A 177 -13.17 -0.42 7.66
CA ARG A 177 -13.52 0.97 7.97
C ARG A 177 -12.97 1.39 9.32
N ARG A 178 -13.16 0.57 10.37
CA ARG A 178 -12.61 0.83 11.71
C ARG A 178 -11.09 0.95 11.69
N ALA A 179 -10.42 0.06 10.97
CA ALA A 179 -8.96 0.08 10.87
C ALA A 179 -8.45 1.38 10.22
N ILE A 180 -9.11 1.85 9.16
CA ILE A 180 -8.81 3.14 8.50
C ILE A 180 -9.11 4.32 9.44
N GLU A 181 -10.25 4.30 10.15
CA GLU A 181 -10.62 5.32 11.13
C GLU A 181 -9.57 5.43 12.24
N SER A 182 -9.06 4.30 12.76
CA SER A 182 -8.00 4.28 13.77
C SER A 182 -6.69 4.90 13.26
N VAL A 183 -6.29 4.61 12.02
CA VAL A 183 -5.11 5.24 11.41
C VAL A 183 -5.33 6.76 11.26
N ASN A 184 -6.48 7.18 10.75
CA ASN A 184 -6.81 8.60 10.59
C ASN A 184 -6.91 9.35 11.91
N ALA A 185 -7.36 8.70 12.99
CA ALA A 185 -7.38 9.29 14.32
C ALA A 185 -5.96 9.64 14.81
N ILE A 186 -4.95 8.83 14.47
CA ILE A 186 -3.54 9.09 14.80
C ILE A 186 -2.98 10.20 13.93
N VAL A 187 -3.16 10.07 12.61
CA VAL A 187 -2.66 11.04 11.63
C VAL A 187 -3.26 12.43 11.85
N GLY A 188 -4.54 12.51 12.23
CA GLY A 188 -5.24 13.76 12.52
C GLY A 188 -4.86 14.43 13.85
N THR A 189 -4.03 13.80 14.69
CA THR A 189 -3.59 14.44 15.95
C THR A 189 -2.54 15.53 15.76
N ILE A 190 -1.83 15.55 14.63
CA ILE A 190 -0.75 16.50 14.35
C ILE A 190 -1.18 17.36 13.16
N GLU A 191 -1.62 18.59 13.44
CA GLU A 191 -1.90 19.57 12.41
C GLU A 191 -0.59 20.28 12.00
N ASP A 192 -0.09 19.97 10.81
CA ASP A 192 1.02 20.71 10.20
C ASP A 192 0.52 21.47 8.95
N PRO A 193 0.54 22.82 8.96
CA PRO A 193 0.10 23.64 7.83
C PRO A 193 0.80 23.32 6.50
N HIS A 194 2.01 22.77 6.53
CA HIS A 194 2.79 22.47 5.33
C HIS A 194 2.45 21.12 4.71
N LEU A 195 1.90 20.17 5.49
CA LEU A 195 1.61 18.82 5.01
C LEU A 195 0.24 18.72 4.32
N GLY A 196 -0.68 19.60 4.71
CA GLY A 196 -2.08 19.57 4.27
C GLY A 196 -2.81 18.35 4.82
N ASP A 197 -3.86 17.92 4.11
CA ASP A 197 -4.63 16.72 4.47
C ASP A 197 -3.85 15.45 4.10
N ILE A 198 -3.41 14.74 5.13
CA ILE A 198 -2.67 13.47 5.05
C ILE A 198 -3.53 12.27 5.46
N THR A 199 -4.85 12.44 5.61
CA THR A 199 -5.76 11.33 5.90
C THR A 199 -5.77 10.30 4.78
N VAL A 200 -5.72 9.03 5.17
CA VAL A 200 -5.78 7.91 4.24
C VAL A 200 -7.23 7.48 4.03
N MET A 201 -7.68 7.46 2.78
CA MET A 201 -9.04 7.05 2.41
C MET A 201 -9.01 6.16 1.15
N PRO A 202 -9.81 5.08 1.11
CA PRO A 202 -9.86 4.21 -0.08
C PRO A 202 -10.30 4.94 -1.35
N GLU A 203 -11.23 5.89 -1.22
CA GLU A 203 -11.72 6.70 -2.34
C GLU A 203 -10.68 7.69 -2.89
N LYS A 204 -9.66 8.03 -2.08
CA LYS A 204 -8.51 8.83 -2.52
C LYS A 204 -7.42 7.98 -3.19
N GLY A 205 -7.55 6.65 -3.16
CA GLY A 205 -6.54 5.71 -3.67
C GLY A 205 -5.38 5.42 -2.72
N THR A 206 -5.36 6.02 -1.53
CA THR A 206 -4.26 5.90 -0.54
C THR A 206 -4.37 4.67 0.36
N VAL A 207 -5.34 3.79 0.10
CA VAL A 207 -5.56 2.54 0.85
C VAL A 207 -5.65 1.37 -0.12
N ALA A 208 -4.84 0.35 0.15
CA ALA A 208 -4.89 -0.94 -0.52
C ALA A 208 -5.25 -2.05 0.49
N PHE A 209 -5.88 -3.11 0.00
CA PHE A 209 -6.31 -4.27 0.80
C PHE A 209 -5.71 -5.53 0.20
N GLY A 210 -5.27 -6.49 1.02
CA GLY A 210 -4.80 -7.76 0.49
C GLY A 210 -4.11 -8.66 1.49
N SER A 211 -3.29 -9.55 0.96
CA SER A 211 -2.47 -10.49 1.72
C SER A 211 -1.07 -10.55 1.13
N GLY A 212 -0.08 -10.09 1.91
CA GLY A 212 1.33 -10.20 1.55
C GLY A 212 1.78 -11.66 1.43
N LEU A 213 1.26 -12.57 2.25
CA LEU A 213 1.61 -14.00 2.24
C LEU A 213 1.11 -14.71 0.97
N GLN A 214 -0.11 -14.40 0.56
CA GLN A 214 -0.69 -14.93 -0.68
C GLN A 214 -0.24 -14.14 -1.92
N GLY A 215 0.34 -12.95 -1.74
CA GLY A 215 0.88 -12.13 -2.81
C GLY A 215 -0.18 -11.41 -3.65
N TRP A 216 -1.38 -11.23 -3.12
CA TRP A 216 -2.46 -10.50 -3.79
C TRP A 216 -2.92 -9.27 -3.02
N GLY A 217 -3.36 -8.24 -3.74
CA GLY A 217 -3.84 -7.00 -3.16
C GLY A 217 -4.41 -6.05 -4.21
N PHE A 218 -5.24 -5.12 -3.77
CA PHE A 218 -5.97 -4.22 -4.66
C PHE A 218 -6.24 -2.85 -4.03
N THR A 219 -6.37 -1.85 -4.87
CA THR A 219 -6.99 -0.55 -4.55
C THR A 219 -8.39 -0.49 -5.18
N LEU A 220 -9.22 0.48 -4.77
CA LEU A 220 -10.51 0.70 -5.44
C LEU A 220 -10.37 1.07 -6.91
N ALA A 221 -9.26 1.73 -7.29
CA ALA A 221 -8.99 2.14 -8.65
C ALA A 221 -8.94 0.95 -9.63
N LYS A 222 -8.39 -0.19 -9.20
CA LYS A 222 -8.32 -1.41 -10.02
C LYS A 222 -9.72 -1.92 -10.39
N PHE A 223 -10.61 -2.02 -9.41
CA PHE A 223 -11.99 -2.45 -9.64
C PHE A 223 -12.83 -1.40 -10.36
N ALA A 224 -12.61 -0.11 -10.07
CA ALA A 224 -13.24 0.97 -10.82
C ALA A 224 -12.89 0.89 -12.31
N LYS A 225 -11.64 0.60 -12.67
CA LYS A 225 -11.24 0.40 -14.08
C LYS A 225 -11.94 -0.82 -14.70
N LEU A 226 -12.02 -1.94 -13.98
CA LEU A 226 -12.70 -3.16 -14.45
C LEU A 226 -14.20 -2.94 -14.71
N TYR A 227 -14.84 -2.11 -13.89
CA TYR A 227 -16.29 -1.89 -13.90
C TYR A 227 -16.74 -0.62 -14.64
N ALA A 228 -15.83 0.33 -14.92
CA ALA A 228 -16.15 1.58 -15.60
C ALA A 228 -16.84 1.36 -16.95
N THR A 229 -16.31 0.44 -17.76
CA THR A 229 -16.90 0.05 -19.05
C THR A 229 -18.25 -0.64 -18.87
N LYS A 230 -18.37 -1.54 -17.89
CA LYS A 230 -19.60 -2.31 -17.61
C LYS A 230 -20.76 -1.41 -17.15
N PHE A 231 -20.50 -0.40 -16.33
CA PHE A 231 -21.52 0.54 -15.85
C PHE A 231 -21.67 1.79 -16.71
N SER A 232 -20.79 2.01 -17.69
CA SER A 232 -20.71 3.29 -18.43
C SER A 232 -20.59 4.50 -17.50
N VAL A 233 -19.84 4.34 -16.41
CA VAL A 233 -19.57 5.39 -15.41
C VAL A 233 -18.06 5.67 -15.40
N PRO A 234 -17.62 6.94 -15.42
CA PRO A 234 -16.19 7.28 -15.35
C PRO A 234 -15.51 6.68 -14.12
N LYS A 235 -14.23 6.29 -14.26
CA LYS A 235 -13.42 5.63 -13.23
C LYS A 235 -13.47 6.41 -11.90
N GLU A 236 -13.27 7.72 -11.94
CA GLU A 236 -13.19 8.60 -10.76
C GLU A 236 -14.52 8.63 -9.99
N LYS A 237 -15.64 8.67 -10.70
CA LYS A 237 -16.98 8.63 -10.08
C LYS A 237 -17.32 7.25 -9.54
N LEU A 238 -16.74 6.20 -10.10
CA LEU A 238 -16.99 4.84 -9.66
C LEU A 238 -16.19 4.51 -8.40
N ILE A 239 -14.96 5.03 -8.26
CA ILE A 239 -14.14 4.89 -7.05
C ILE A 239 -14.91 5.37 -5.81
N THR A 240 -15.52 6.56 -5.87
CA THR A 240 -16.29 7.12 -4.75
C THR A 240 -17.55 6.32 -4.43
N ARG A 241 -18.15 5.67 -5.43
CA ARG A 241 -19.33 4.80 -5.26
C ARG A 241 -19.01 3.42 -4.72
N LEU A 242 -17.78 2.95 -4.91
CA LEU A 242 -17.33 1.64 -4.42
C LEU A 242 -17.02 1.63 -2.92
N TRP A 243 -17.03 2.78 -2.25
CA TRP A 243 -16.79 2.91 -0.81
C TRP A 243 -17.95 3.65 -0.11
N GLY A 244 -18.08 3.50 1.21
CA GLY A 244 -19.06 4.24 2.01
C GLY A 244 -20.48 3.64 2.00
N ASP A 245 -21.45 4.48 2.34
CA ASP A 245 -22.89 4.18 2.30
C ASP A 245 -23.44 4.31 0.87
N ASN A 246 -22.80 3.61 -0.07
CA ASN A 246 -23.22 3.55 -1.47
C ASN A 246 -23.68 2.14 -1.81
N TYR A 247 -24.86 2.04 -2.44
CA TYR A 247 -25.53 0.79 -2.77
C TYR A 247 -25.92 0.79 -4.24
N PHE A 248 -25.94 -0.37 -4.88
CA PHE A 248 -26.40 -0.50 -6.27
C PHE A 248 -27.71 -1.28 -6.32
N ASP A 249 -28.77 -0.61 -6.76
CA ASP A 249 -30.05 -1.24 -7.01
C ASP A 249 -30.03 -1.84 -8.42
N ALA A 250 -29.99 -3.19 -8.50
CA ALA A 250 -29.97 -3.92 -9.76
C ALA A 250 -31.30 -3.84 -10.53
N GLU A 251 -32.43 -3.66 -9.84
CA GLU A 251 -33.76 -3.51 -10.45
C GLU A 251 -33.86 -2.12 -11.11
N ALA A 252 -33.41 -1.07 -10.40
CA ALA A 252 -33.39 0.30 -10.91
C ALA A 252 -32.18 0.63 -11.81
N LYS A 253 -31.16 -0.23 -11.82
CA LYS A 253 -29.83 -0.03 -12.45
C LYS A 253 -29.17 1.30 -12.03
N LYS A 254 -29.32 1.69 -10.77
CA LYS A 254 -28.86 2.99 -10.25
C LYS A 254 -28.15 2.84 -8.92
N TRP A 255 -27.20 3.74 -8.70
CA TRP A 255 -26.56 3.93 -7.40
C TRP A 255 -27.45 4.76 -6.49
N THR A 256 -27.53 4.37 -5.22
CA THR A 256 -28.33 5.01 -4.18
C THR A 256 -27.57 5.02 -2.87
N SER A 257 -27.85 6.01 -2.01
CA SER A 257 -27.35 6.05 -0.63
C SER A 257 -28.27 5.32 0.35
N ASN A 258 -29.46 4.92 -0.10
CA ASN A 258 -30.40 4.16 0.72
C ASN A 258 -30.05 2.68 0.69
N ASN A 259 -30.03 2.04 1.85
CA ASN A 259 -29.80 0.61 2.01
C ASN A 259 -31.02 -0.25 1.65
N ILE A 260 -32.10 0.35 1.15
CA ILE A 260 -33.33 -0.33 0.74
C ILE A 260 -33.62 0.04 -0.72
N SER A 261 -33.92 -0.99 -1.52
CA SER A 261 -34.32 -0.88 -2.92
C SER A 261 -35.71 -0.27 -3.08
N ILE A 262 -36.06 0.11 -4.30
CA ILE A 262 -37.41 0.61 -4.62
C ILE A 262 -38.50 -0.43 -4.29
N SER A 263 -38.16 -1.73 -4.34
CA SER A 263 -39.04 -2.85 -4.01
C SER A 263 -39.03 -3.26 -2.53
N GLY A 264 -38.36 -2.51 -1.66
CA GLY A 264 -38.32 -2.77 -0.21
C GLY A 264 -37.33 -3.84 0.24
N LYS A 265 -36.52 -4.40 -0.67
CA LYS A 265 -35.47 -5.37 -0.33
C LYS A 265 -34.19 -4.67 0.16
N PRO A 266 -33.46 -5.25 1.12
CA PRO A 266 -32.17 -4.72 1.56
C PRO A 266 -31.15 -4.80 0.41
N LEU A 267 -30.39 -3.72 0.23
CA LEU A 267 -29.29 -3.64 -0.73
C LEU A 267 -27.96 -3.91 -0.03
N LYS A 268 -27.07 -4.60 -0.74
CA LYS A 268 -25.67 -4.75 -0.31
C LYS A 268 -24.87 -3.52 -0.70
N ARG A 269 -23.91 -3.13 0.14
CA ARG A 269 -22.97 -2.04 -0.18
C ARG A 269 -22.22 -2.34 -1.47
N GLY A 270 -21.88 -1.30 -2.21
CA GLY A 270 -21.11 -1.39 -3.45
C GLY A 270 -19.78 -2.13 -3.25
N PHE A 271 -19.05 -1.83 -2.18
CA PHE A 271 -17.82 -2.54 -1.82
C PHE A 271 -18.06 -4.04 -1.64
N CYS A 272 -19.04 -4.41 -0.82
CA CYS A 272 -19.36 -5.80 -0.51
C CYS A 272 -19.80 -6.56 -1.77
N GLN A 273 -20.69 -5.97 -2.56
CA GLN A 273 -21.27 -6.61 -3.74
C GLN A 273 -20.29 -6.76 -4.91
N PHE A 274 -19.48 -5.74 -5.20
CA PHE A 274 -18.65 -5.72 -6.42
C PHE A 274 -17.19 -6.07 -6.17
N ILE A 275 -16.70 -6.01 -4.94
CA ILE A 275 -15.29 -6.27 -4.63
C ILE A 275 -15.16 -7.54 -3.80
N LEU A 276 -15.77 -7.58 -2.61
CA LEU A 276 -15.58 -8.72 -1.72
C LEU A 276 -16.30 -9.96 -2.22
N GLU A 277 -17.57 -9.87 -2.62
CA GLU A 277 -18.37 -11.03 -2.99
C GLU A 277 -17.72 -11.87 -4.13
N PRO A 278 -17.19 -11.31 -5.23
CA PRO A 278 -16.44 -12.08 -6.22
C PRO A 278 -15.19 -12.79 -5.64
N ILE A 279 -14.43 -12.12 -4.76
CA ILE A 279 -13.24 -12.70 -4.12
C ILE A 279 -13.64 -13.86 -3.20
N TYR A 280 -14.71 -13.67 -2.42
CA TYR A 280 -15.26 -14.69 -1.51
C TYR A 280 -15.79 -15.89 -2.28
N GLN A 281 -16.55 -15.66 -3.36
CA GLN A 281 -17.10 -16.73 -4.19
C GLN A 281 -16.01 -17.54 -4.87
N LEU A 282 -14.96 -16.90 -5.37
CA LEU A 282 -13.81 -17.57 -5.94
C LEU A 282 -13.08 -18.40 -4.89
N SER A 283 -12.80 -17.81 -3.72
CA SER A 283 -12.10 -18.48 -2.62
C SER A 283 -12.87 -19.72 -2.13
N ARG A 284 -14.19 -19.59 -1.92
CA ARG A 284 -15.06 -20.71 -1.54
C ARG A 284 -15.12 -21.78 -2.62
N ALA A 285 -15.27 -21.40 -3.89
CA ALA A 285 -15.28 -22.36 -5.00
C ALA A 285 -13.99 -23.18 -5.10
N VAL A 286 -12.84 -22.58 -4.82
CA VAL A 286 -11.54 -23.30 -4.77
C VAL A 286 -11.46 -24.23 -3.56
N VAL A 287 -11.93 -23.79 -2.38
CA VAL A 287 -11.94 -24.61 -1.16
C VAL A 287 -12.90 -25.79 -1.28
N ASP A 288 -14.05 -25.59 -1.90
CA ASP A 288 -15.09 -26.62 -2.13
C ASP A 288 -14.75 -27.52 -3.33
N GLU A 289 -13.57 -27.35 -3.95
CA GLU A 289 -13.12 -28.07 -5.17
C GLU A 289 -14.10 -28.00 -6.35
N ASN A 290 -14.93 -26.95 -6.42
CA ASN A 290 -15.88 -26.73 -7.52
C ASN A 290 -15.18 -26.12 -8.75
N MET A 291 -14.49 -26.97 -9.49
CA MET A 291 -13.66 -26.56 -10.63
C MET A 291 -14.47 -25.96 -11.80
N GLU A 292 -15.74 -26.33 -11.96
CA GLU A 292 -16.62 -25.73 -12.99
C GLU A 292 -16.85 -24.25 -12.69
N LYS A 293 -17.21 -23.93 -11.45
CA LYS A 293 -17.40 -22.55 -11.01
C LYS A 293 -16.09 -21.75 -11.06
N VAL A 294 -14.97 -22.36 -10.65
CA VAL A 294 -13.64 -21.72 -10.72
C VAL A 294 -13.29 -21.34 -12.17
N LYS A 295 -13.44 -22.26 -13.13
CA LYS A 295 -13.16 -21.99 -14.55
C LYS A 295 -14.06 -20.87 -15.11
N ASN A 296 -15.36 -20.93 -14.83
CA ASN A 296 -16.30 -19.89 -15.27
C ASN A 296 -15.92 -18.49 -14.72
N MET A 297 -15.46 -18.42 -13.46
CA MET A 297 -15.02 -17.17 -12.85
C MET A 297 -13.68 -16.68 -13.43
N ILE A 298 -12.73 -17.56 -13.68
CA ILE A 298 -11.43 -17.23 -14.33
C ILE A 298 -11.69 -16.63 -15.72
N GLU A 299 -12.58 -17.23 -16.51
CA GLU A 299 -12.97 -16.72 -17.82
C GLU A 299 -13.68 -15.36 -17.74
N THR A 300 -14.65 -15.22 -16.82
CA THR A 300 -15.42 -13.97 -16.63
C THR A 300 -14.54 -12.80 -16.18
N LEU A 301 -13.51 -13.09 -15.39
CA LEU A 301 -12.54 -12.12 -14.90
C LEU A 301 -11.35 -11.93 -15.86
N ASN A 302 -11.31 -12.67 -16.97
CA ASN A 302 -10.25 -12.66 -17.97
C ASN A 302 -8.85 -12.89 -17.37
N ILE A 303 -8.73 -13.92 -16.53
CA ILE A 303 -7.46 -14.29 -15.86
C ILE A 303 -6.77 -15.38 -16.68
N GLU A 304 -5.55 -15.09 -17.16
CA GLU A 304 -4.77 -16.07 -17.93
C GLU A 304 -4.06 -17.09 -17.02
N MET A 305 -4.43 -18.36 -17.15
CA MET A 305 -3.89 -19.48 -16.37
C MET A 305 -3.21 -20.50 -17.30
N THR A 306 -2.03 -21.00 -16.90
CA THR A 306 -1.36 -22.08 -17.63
C THR A 306 -1.93 -23.44 -17.23
N GLN A 307 -1.61 -24.50 -17.97
CA GLN A 307 -2.01 -25.87 -17.61
C GLN A 307 -1.47 -26.26 -16.23
N ASP A 308 -0.17 -26.03 -16.00
CA ASP A 308 0.50 -26.29 -14.72
C ASP A 308 -0.19 -25.56 -13.54
N ASP A 309 -0.63 -24.32 -13.74
CA ASP A 309 -1.34 -23.59 -12.69
C ASP A 309 -2.68 -24.23 -12.33
N MET A 310 -3.39 -24.79 -13.33
CA MET A 310 -4.70 -25.43 -13.16
C MET A 310 -4.58 -26.84 -12.56
N GLU A 311 -3.39 -27.44 -12.54
CA GLU A 311 -3.11 -28.70 -11.85
C GLU A 311 -2.92 -28.52 -10.33
N LEU A 312 -2.63 -27.29 -9.88
CA LEU A 312 -2.54 -26.96 -8.46
C LEU A 312 -3.90 -27.19 -7.76
N LYS A 313 -3.86 -27.45 -6.46
CA LYS A 313 -5.07 -27.71 -5.65
C LYS A 313 -5.13 -26.86 -4.39
N GLY A 314 -6.36 -26.63 -3.90
CA GLY A 314 -6.65 -25.94 -2.65
C GLY A 314 -5.97 -24.58 -2.55
N LYS A 315 -5.27 -24.33 -1.44
CA LYS A 315 -4.59 -23.05 -1.16
C LYS A 315 -3.55 -22.67 -2.22
N ALA A 316 -2.87 -23.63 -2.84
CA ALA A 316 -1.86 -23.36 -3.86
C ALA A 316 -2.51 -22.80 -5.15
N LEU A 317 -3.64 -23.39 -5.56
CA LEU A 317 -4.44 -22.91 -6.70
C LEU A 317 -5.00 -21.51 -6.42
N LEU A 318 -5.58 -21.30 -5.24
CA LEU A 318 -6.12 -20.00 -4.86
C LEU A 318 -5.03 -18.91 -4.90
N LYS A 319 -3.84 -19.22 -4.36
CA LYS A 319 -2.69 -18.32 -4.40
C LYS A 319 -2.29 -17.97 -5.83
N ALA A 320 -2.21 -18.95 -6.73
CA ALA A 320 -1.85 -18.73 -8.12
C ALA A 320 -2.88 -17.84 -8.85
N ILE A 321 -4.18 -18.14 -8.71
CA ILE A 321 -5.25 -17.35 -9.33
C ILE A 321 -5.22 -15.90 -8.81
N MET A 322 -5.18 -15.72 -7.47
CA MET A 322 -5.25 -14.39 -6.86
C MET A 322 -4.02 -13.55 -7.19
N LYS A 323 -2.82 -14.15 -7.23
CA LYS A 323 -1.58 -13.44 -7.58
C LYS A 323 -1.60 -12.93 -9.02
N LYS A 324 -2.26 -13.63 -9.95
CA LYS A 324 -2.42 -13.16 -11.34
C LYS A 324 -3.56 -12.16 -11.50
N PHE A 325 -4.65 -12.36 -10.78
CA PHE A 325 -5.81 -11.46 -10.85
C PHE A 325 -5.51 -10.10 -10.23
N LEU A 326 -4.94 -10.08 -9.03
CA LEU A 326 -4.72 -8.89 -8.22
C LEU A 326 -3.32 -8.92 -7.59
N PRO A 327 -2.23 -8.72 -8.37
CA PRO A 327 -0.88 -8.74 -7.80
C PRO A 327 -0.72 -7.68 -6.70
N ALA A 328 -0.33 -8.09 -5.48
CA ALA A 328 -0.18 -7.16 -4.36
C ALA A 328 0.82 -6.03 -4.65
N ALA A 329 1.93 -6.40 -5.28
CA ALA A 329 3.00 -5.46 -5.58
C ALA A 329 2.54 -4.37 -6.57
N ASP A 330 1.73 -4.71 -7.56
CA ASP A 330 1.23 -3.71 -8.52
C ASP A 330 0.32 -2.71 -7.81
N ALA A 331 -0.60 -3.18 -6.96
CA ALA A 331 -1.48 -2.31 -6.18
C ALA A 331 -0.71 -1.36 -5.25
N ILE A 332 0.36 -1.83 -4.61
CA ILE A 332 1.17 -1.05 -3.67
C ILE A 332 2.06 -0.06 -4.41
N LEU A 333 2.77 -0.50 -5.45
CA LEU A 333 3.71 0.34 -6.19
C LEU A 333 2.96 1.42 -6.97
N GLU A 334 1.81 1.11 -7.56
CA GLU A 334 0.92 2.11 -8.17
C GLU A 334 0.48 3.14 -7.11
N MET A 335 -0.04 2.70 -5.96
CA MET A 335 -0.43 3.59 -4.86
C MET A 335 0.72 4.50 -4.40
N VAL A 336 1.94 3.95 -4.26
CA VAL A 336 3.14 4.70 -3.87
C VAL A 336 3.48 5.77 -4.91
N VAL A 337 3.48 5.43 -6.19
CA VAL A 337 3.85 6.37 -7.25
C VAL A 337 2.85 7.52 -7.38
N LEU A 338 1.56 7.21 -7.27
CA LEU A 338 0.47 8.18 -7.44
C LEU A 338 0.29 9.13 -6.26
N HIS A 339 0.52 8.65 -5.03
CA HIS A 339 0.13 9.39 -3.84
C HIS A 339 1.30 9.87 -2.99
N LEU A 340 2.48 9.25 -3.09
CA LEU A 340 3.65 9.72 -2.35
C LEU A 340 4.43 10.75 -3.18
N PRO A 341 5.02 11.76 -2.53
CA PRO A 341 5.73 12.84 -3.22
C PRO A 341 7.10 12.38 -3.74
N SER A 342 7.58 13.06 -4.78
CA SER A 342 8.99 12.99 -5.16
C SER A 342 9.87 13.71 -4.13
N PRO A 343 11.18 13.40 -4.05
CA PRO A 343 12.11 14.14 -3.20
C PRO A 343 12.10 15.65 -3.46
N ILE A 344 11.88 16.06 -4.72
CA ILE A 344 11.78 17.49 -5.09
C ILE A 344 10.58 18.14 -4.41
N VAL A 345 9.44 17.46 -4.37
CA VAL A 345 8.23 17.98 -3.72
C VAL A 345 8.37 17.92 -2.20
N ALA A 346 8.86 16.80 -1.67
CA ALA A 346 8.99 16.58 -0.24
C ALA A 346 9.95 17.58 0.43
N GLN A 347 11.12 17.81 -0.17
CA GLN A 347 12.15 18.69 0.40
C GLN A 347 11.67 20.13 0.57
N LYS A 348 10.73 20.62 -0.25
CA LYS A 348 10.18 21.99 -0.14
C LYS A 348 9.58 22.28 1.23
N TYR A 349 8.96 21.28 1.86
CA TYR A 349 8.35 21.43 3.18
C TYR A 349 9.12 20.70 4.29
N ARG A 350 10.03 19.77 3.97
CA ARG A 350 10.82 19.03 4.98
C ARG A 350 12.13 19.71 5.38
N VAL A 351 12.69 20.58 4.52
CA VAL A 351 14.01 21.19 4.76
C VAL A 351 14.13 21.87 6.13
N GLY A 352 13.08 22.53 6.60
CA GLY A 352 13.08 23.20 7.91
C GLY A 352 13.19 22.25 9.11
N ASN A 353 12.77 20.99 8.96
CA ASN A 353 12.93 19.97 10.01
C ASN A 353 14.30 19.25 9.90
N LEU A 354 14.83 19.12 8.68
CA LEU A 354 16.07 18.40 8.42
C LEU A 354 17.33 19.26 8.66
N TYR A 355 17.22 20.58 8.50
CA TYR A 355 18.35 21.49 8.58
C TYR A 355 18.15 22.51 9.71
N GLU A 356 18.96 22.40 10.76
CA GLU A 356 18.92 23.35 11.88
C GLU A 356 19.49 24.71 11.47
N VAL A 357 18.61 25.69 11.31
CA VAL A 357 18.95 27.07 10.89
C VAL A 357 19.90 27.78 11.88
N GLN A 358 19.96 27.32 13.15
CA GLN A 358 20.84 27.87 14.18
C GLN A 358 22.33 27.82 13.78
N TRP A 359 22.75 26.80 13.03
CA TRP A 359 24.13 26.67 12.54
C TRP A 359 24.47 27.72 11.49
N MET A 360 23.55 28.03 10.57
CA MET A 360 23.77 29.09 9.57
C MET A 360 23.79 30.47 10.20
N MET A 361 22.94 30.77 11.18
CA MET A 361 22.98 32.07 11.87
C MET A 361 24.29 32.26 12.66
N ASN A 362 24.84 31.20 13.25
CA ASN A 362 26.12 31.28 13.96
C ASN A 362 27.36 31.27 13.05
N VAL A 363 27.25 30.76 11.82
CA VAL A 363 28.38 30.66 10.86
C VAL A 363 28.37 31.79 9.82
N LEU A 364 27.22 32.35 9.46
CA LEU A 364 27.10 33.40 8.43
C LEU A 364 26.91 34.81 9.00
N LEU A 365 26.55 34.98 10.27
CA LEU A 365 26.61 36.30 10.91
C LEU A 365 27.96 36.45 11.61
N PRO A 366 28.85 37.37 11.17
CA PRO A 366 29.97 37.73 12.03
C PRO A 366 29.38 38.30 13.33
N LEU A 367 29.84 37.76 14.46
CA LEU A 367 29.54 38.26 15.80
C LEU A 367 29.50 39.79 15.80
N PRO A 368 28.51 40.45 16.44
CA PRO A 368 28.50 41.89 16.52
C PRO A 368 29.78 42.33 17.23
N THR A 369 30.62 43.07 16.51
CA THR A 369 31.80 43.75 17.03
C THR A 369 31.38 44.52 18.27
N VAL A 370 31.79 44.04 19.45
CA VAL A 370 31.67 44.76 20.71
C VAL A 370 32.55 46.01 20.58
N ILE A 371 31.98 47.10 20.09
CA ILE A 371 32.61 48.41 20.14
C ILE A 371 32.49 48.86 21.60
N HIS A 372 33.51 48.57 22.40
CA HIS A 372 33.76 49.30 23.63
C HIS A 372 33.99 50.77 23.28
N LYS A 373 32.94 51.61 23.41
CA LYS A 373 33.13 53.05 23.57
C LYS A 373 33.62 53.29 24.99
N VAL A 374 34.93 53.49 25.10
CA VAL A 374 35.52 54.22 26.22
C VAL A 374 35.33 55.71 25.93
N HIS A 375 34.51 56.38 26.74
CA HIS A 375 34.65 57.80 27.05
C HIS A 375 34.18 58.07 28.47
#